data_AF-A0A4P6G2U7-F1
#
_entry.id   AF-A0A4P6G2U7-F1
#
_cell.length_a   1.000
_cell.length_b   1.000
_cell.length_c   1.000
_cell.angle_alpha   90.00
_cell.angle_beta   90.00
_cell.angle_gamma   90.00
#
_symmetry.space_group_name_H-M   'P 1'
#
loop_
_entity.id
_entity.type
_entity.pdbx_description
1 polymer ?
#
loop_
_entity_poly.entity_id
_entity_poly.type
_entity_poly.pdbx_seq_one_letter_code
_entity_poly.pdbx_strand_id
1 'polypeptide(L)' 'RHRLRAIQLKQWRRGPTIYRELRALGASSQTARKVAANSCSWWRNSRLELNRVLDIAWFDRLGLVRLS' A
#
# COMPACT_ATOMS: atom_id res chain seq x y z
N ARG A 1 6.48 -4.01 9.63
CA ARG A 1 6.51 -3.54 8.20
C ARG A 1 5.71 -2.25 7.93
N HIS A 2 5.26 -1.52 8.96
CA HIS A 2 4.49 -0.28 8.79
C HIS A 2 5.23 0.78 7.95
N ARG A 3 6.53 0.99 8.22
CA ARG A 3 7.38 1.92 7.47
C ARG A 3 7.49 1.56 5.98
N LEU A 4 7.59 0.27 5.65
CA LEU A 4 7.67 -0.18 4.25
C LEU A 4 6.40 0.17 3.47
N ARG A 5 5.22 0.00 4.06
CA ARG A 5 3.95 0.43 3.45
C ARG A 5 3.90 1.93 3.22
N ALA A 6 4.39 2.71 4.17
CA ALA A 6 4.45 4.17 4.03
C ALA A 6 5.42 4.60 2.92
N ILE A 7 6.58 3.93 2.81
CA ILE A 7 7.54 4.14 1.73
C ILE A 7 6.91 3.77 0.38
N GLN A 8 6.21 2.64 0.28
CA GLN A 8 5.54 2.23 -0.95
C GLN A 8 4.50 3.27 -1.42
N LEU A 9 3.66 3.76 -0.49
CA LEU A 9 2.69 4.81 -0.80
C LEU A 9 3.38 6.12 -1.22
N LYS A 10 4.50 6.46 -0.60
CA LYS A 10 5.33 7.61 -0.98
C LYS A 10 5.92 7.47 -2.38
N GLN A 11 6.35 6.25 -2.78
CA GLN A 11 6.84 5.97 -4.13
C GLN A 11 5.72 6.17 -5.17
N TRP A 12 4.51 5.67 -4.90
CA TRP A 12 3.38 5.87 -5.80
C TRP A 12 2.93 7.33 -5.87
N ARG A 13 2.96 8.04 -4.74
CA ARG A 13 2.77 9.50 -4.55
C ARG A 13 1.41 10.08 -4.96
N ARG A 14 0.84 9.65 -6.07
CA ARG A 14 -0.36 10.17 -6.71
C ARG A 14 -1.54 9.21 -6.47
N GLY A 15 -2.69 9.76 -6.07
CA GLY A 15 -3.93 9.00 -5.88
C GLY A 15 -4.30 8.06 -7.05
N PRO A 16 -4.27 8.52 -8.32
CA PRO A 16 -4.56 7.65 -9.46
C PRO A 16 -3.60 6.45 -9.58
N THR A 17 -2.30 6.66 -9.35
CA THR A 17 -1.31 5.58 -9.33
C THR A 17 -1.62 4.61 -8.20
N ILE A 18 -1.84 5.11 -6.98
CA ILE A 18 -2.21 4.29 -5.83
C ILE A 18 -3.45 3.44 -6.13
N TYR A 19 -4.49 4.03 -6.73
CA TYR A 19 -5.70 3.29 -7.11
C TYR A 19 -5.40 2.16 -8.09
N ARG A 20 -4.67 2.46 -9.18
CA ARG A 20 -4.33 1.49 -10.22
C ARG A 20 -3.53 0.31 -9.65
N GLU A 21 -2.47 0.61 -8.89
CA GLU A 21 -1.61 -0.43 -8.32
C GLU A 21 -2.37 -1.28 -7.29
N LEU A 22 -3.17 -0.66 -6.41
CA LEU A 22 -3.99 -1.42 -5.46
C LEU A 22 -5.00 -2.33 -6.16
N ARG A 23 -5.60 -1.89 -7.27
CA ARG A 23 -6.50 -2.72 -8.07
C ARG A 23 -5.76 -3.87 -8.75
N ALA A 24 -4.56 -3.64 -9.28
CA ALA A 24 -3.71 -4.69 -9.83
C ALA A 24 -3.31 -5.75 -8.78
N LEU A 25 -3.18 -5.33 -7.52
CA LEU A 25 -2.92 -6.19 -6.38
C LEU A 25 -4.18 -6.86 -5.80
N GLY A 26 -5.35 -6.70 -6.43
CA GLY A 26 -6.59 -7.36 -6.04
C GLY A 26 -7.40 -6.64 -4.94
N ALA A 27 -7.02 -5.42 -4.54
CA ALA A 27 -7.81 -4.66 -3.58
C ALA A 27 -9.19 -4.33 -4.14
N SER A 28 -10.24 -4.33 -3.32
CA SER A 28 -11.57 -3.89 -3.73
C SER A 28 -11.55 -2.43 -4.23
N SER A 29 -12.49 -2.08 -5.11
CA SER A 29 -12.62 -0.71 -5.63
C SER A 29 -12.82 0.32 -4.51
N GLN A 30 -13.59 -0.05 -3.48
CA GLN A 30 -13.83 0.77 -2.29
C GLN A 30 -12.55 1.03 -1.50
N THR A 31 -11.77 -0.02 -1.22
CA THR A 31 -10.49 0.11 -0.51
C THR A 31 -9.49 0.93 -1.32
N ALA A 32 -9.33 0.62 -2.61
CA ALA A 32 -8.43 1.35 -3.48
C ALA A 32 -8.79 2.84 -3.56
N ARG A 33 -10.09 3.17 -3.68
CA ARG A 33 -10.57 4.56 -3.73
C ARG A 33 -10.33 5.29 -2.41
N LYS A 34 -10.62 4.66 -1.27
CA LYS A 34 -10.39 5.24 0.06
C LYS A 34 -8.92 5.57 0.30
N VAL A 35 -8.01 4.67 -0.07
CA VAL A 35 -6.56 4.88 0.07
C VAL A 35 -6.06 5.95 -0.90
N ALA A 36 -6.49 5.91 -2.16
CA ALA A 36 -6.11 6.88 -3.19
C ALA A 36 -6.57 8.31 -2.84
N ALA A 37 -7.76 8.47 -2.28
CA ALA A 37 -8.28 9.77 -1.82
C ALA A 37 -7.40 10.36 -0.70
N ASN A 38 -6.79 9.50 0.13
CA ASN A 38 -5.89 9.88 1.21
C ASN A 38 -4.41 9.86 0.78
N SER A 39 -4.11 10.16 -0.48
CA SER A 39 -2.77 10.04 -1.07
C SER A 39 -1.69 10.94 -0.45
N CYS A 40 -2.04 11.92 0.38
CA CYS A 40 -1.08 12.73 1.14
C CYS A 40 -0.80 12.19 2.56
N SER A 41 -1.60 11.23 3.04
CA SER A 41 -1.59 10.74 4.43
C SER A 41 -0.98 9.35 4.54
N TRP A 42 0.27 9.19 4.10
CA TRP A 42 0.93 7.88 3.94
C TRP A 42 1.06 7.11 5.25
N TRP A 43 1.45 7.78 6.33
CA TRP A 43 1.61 7.14 7.64
C TRP A 43 0.28 6.62 8.17
N ARG A 44 -0.80 7.42 8.08
CA ARG A 44 -2.12 7.02 8.54
C ARG A 44 -2.70 5.86 7.72
N ASN A 45 -2.58 5.92 6.40
CA ASN A 45 -3.05 4.86 5.51
C ASN A 45 -2.31 3.53 5.75
N SER A 46 -1.02 3.59 6.09
CA SER A 46 -0.16 2.41 6.28
C SER A 46 -0.47 1.58 7.54
N ARG A 47 -1.41 2.01 8.40
CA ARG A 47 -1.90 1.25 9.56
C ARG A 47 -3.27 0.59 9.34
N LEU A 48 -3.96 0.92 8.25
CA LEU A 48 -5.37 0.57 8.04
C LEU A 48 -5.51 -0.56 7.00
N GLU A 49 -6.45 -0.42 6.07
CA GLU A 49 -6.82 -1.40 5.04
C GLU A 49 -5.66 -1.87 4.16
N LEU A 50 -4.56 -1.09 4.10
CA LEU A 50 -3.34 -1.48 3.38
C LEU A 50 -2.67 -2.75 3.94
N ASN A 51 -2.90 -3.12 5.19
CA ASN A 51 -2.29 -4.32 5.76
C ASN A 51 -2.79 -5.60 5.06
N ARG A 52 -4.02 -5.58 4.53
CA ARG A 52 -4.63 -6.69 3.80
C ARG A 52 -4.16 -6.78 2.35
N VAL A 53 -3.77 -5.64 1.76
CA VAL A 53 -3.35 -5.57 0.35
C VAL A 53 -1.84 -5.71 0.20
N LEU A 54 -1.07 -4.95 0.99
CA LEU A 54 0.39 -5.07 1.09
C LEU A 54 0.72 -5.97 2.27
N ASP A 55 0.39 -7.25 2.13
CA ASP A 55 0.67 -8.27 3.13
C ASP A 55 2.17 -8.65 3.15
N ILE A 56 2.53 -9.56 4.06
CA ILE A 56 3.91 -10.03 4.19
C ILE A 56 4.36 -10.75 2.92
N ALA A 57 3.49 -11.57 2.32
CA ALA A 57 3.81 -12.33 1.12
C ALA A 57 4.12 -11.42 -0.08
N TRP A 58 3.42 -10.29 -0.22
CA TRP A 58 3.70 -9.30 -1.25
C TRP A 58 5.12 -8.75 -1.14
N PHE A 59 5.52 -8.32 0.06
CA PHE A 59 6.87 -7.83 0.30
C PHE A 59 7.94 -8.91 0.15
N ASP A 60 7.61 -10.17 0.48
CA ASP A 60 8.52 -11.30 0.31
C ASP A 60 8.74 -11.59 -1.19
N ARG A 61 7.71 -11.41 -2.05
CA ARG A 61 7.84 -11.50 -3.52
C ARG A 61 8.72 -10.39 -4.13
N LEU A 62 8.88 -9.25 -3.45
CA LEU A 62 9.83 -8.22 -3.86
C LEU A 62 11.29 -8.55 -3.49
N GLY A 63 11.55 -9.68 -2.83
CA GLY A 63 12.89 -10.09 -2.42
C GLY A 63 13.44 -9.27 -1.24
N LEU A 64 12.57 -8.63 -0.45
CA LEU A 64 13.02 -7.89 0.73
C LEU A 64 13.47 -8.85 1.84
N VAL A 65 14.66 -8.57 2.39
CA VAL A 65 15.20 -9.34 3.53
C VAL A 65 14.27 -9.18 4.75
N ARG A 66 13.92 -10.32 5.36
CA ARG A 66 13.13 -10.36 6.59
C ARG A 66 14.06 -10.07 7.77
N LEU A 67 13.97 -8.87 8.32
CA LEU A 67 14.59 -8.54 9.61
C LEU A 67 13.62 -9.01 10.70
N SER A 68 14.04 -10.04 11.46
CA SER A 68 13.33 -10.62 12.60
C SER A 68 13.37 -9.71 13.81
#